data_AF-A0ABD3R3B3-F1
#
_entry.id   AF-A0ABD3R3B3-F1
#
_cell.length_a   1.000
_cell.length_b   1.000
_cell.length_c   1.000
_cell.angle_alpha   90.00
_cell.angle_beta   90.00
_cell.angle_gamma   90.00
#
_symmetry.space_group_name_H-M   'P 1'
#
loop_
_entity.id
_entity.type
_entity.pdbx_description
1 polymer ?
#
loop_
_entity_poly.entity_id
_entity_poly.type
_entity_poly.pdbx_seq_one_letter_code
_entity_poly.pdbx_strand_id
1 'polypeptide(L)'
;MIKTAPILRLRWVPPSRRTTTKFVTCGSAIKLAHVESGRKFFLISEAAQIQSGSGQQLVTASEDNRSINGLWQVREGHNAEGGTCVTGKPIRCGSIVRLTHLETSVNLHTHSIRSPLSNQHEVSGFGMNGEGDSGDDWKVVCDGATRNRSVYWVARRSSLGAWPRTDGSARRPRSNSRSRTAVGDVRS
;
A
#
# COMPACT_ATOMS: atom_id res chain seq x y z
N MET A 1 -20.88 20.45 4.56
CA MET A 1 -19.71 20.43 3.64
C MET A 1 -18.91 19.16 3.93
N ILE A 2 -19.00 18.15 3.06
CA ILE A 2 -18.33 16.87 3.26
C ILE A 2 -16.87 17.05 2.81
N LYS A 3 -15.97 17.29 3.76
CA LYS A 3 -14.52 17.18 3.51
C LYS A 3 -14.22 15.69 3.42
N THR A 4 -14.03 15.16 2.21
CA THR A 4 -13.54 13.81 2.00
C THR A 4 -12.13 13.70 2.59
N ALA A 5 -11.96 12.84 3.60
CA ALA A 5 -10.68 12.57 4.25
C ALA A 5 -9.76 11.75 3.33
N PRO A 6 -8.42 11.87 3.44
CA PRO A 6 -7.49 11.21 2.53
C PRO A 6 -7.44 9.70 2.76
N ILE A 7 -7.67 8.93 1.69
CA ILE A 7 -7.35 7.49 1.59
C ILE A 7 -5.84 7.38 1.42
N LEU A 8 -5.15 6.49 2.15
CA LEU A 8 -3.74 6.18 1.87
C LEU A 8 -3.57 5.79 0.39
N ARG A 9 -2.90 6.67 -0.37
CA ARG A 9 -2.59 6.47 -1.77
C ARG A 9 -1.10 6.25 -1.93
N LEU A 10 -0.75 4.98 -2.07
CA LEU A 10 0.61 4.57 -2.38
C LEU A 10 0.75 4.39 -3.88
N ARG A 11 1.82 4.97 -4.45
CA ARG A 11 2.12 4.86 -5.87
C ARG A 11 3.42 4.12 -6.10
N TRP A 12 3.39 3.17 -7.03
CA TRP A 12 4.60 2.51 -7.51
C TRP A 12 5.60 3.51 -8.10
N VAL A 13 6.87 3.37 -7.73
CA VAL A 13 7.99 4.11 -8.33
C VAL A 13 8.82 3.18 -9.21
N PRO A 14 8.93 3.45 -10.53
CA PRO A 14 9.78 2.66 -11.41
C PRO A 14 11.26 2.80 -11.02
N PRO A 15 12.07 1.76 -11.19
CA PRO A 15 13.48 1.76 -10.79
C PRO A 15 14.34 2.78 -11.57
N SER A 16 13.91 3.21 -12.76
CA SER A 16 14.57 4.29 -13.50
C SER A 16 13.58 5.07 -14.36
N ARG A 17 13.89 6.35 -14.63
CA ARG A 17 13.13 7.19 -15.58
C ARG A 17 13.22 6.69 -17.02
N ARG A 18 14.17 5.80 -17.32
CA ARG A 18 14.40 5.20 -18.64
C ARG A 18 13.75 3.83 -18.84
N THR A 19 13.11 3.24 -17.82
CA THR A 19 12.47 1.93 -17.97
C THR A 19 11.25 2.02 -18.87
N THR A 20 11.18 1.16 -19.87
CA THR A 20 10.04 1.01 -20.79
C THR A 20 8.90 0.19 -20.18
N THR A 21 9.11 -0.43 -19.02
CA THR A 21 8.09 -1.21 -18.29
C THR A 21 6.91 -0.31 -17.93
N LYS A 22 5.78 -0.53 -18.59
CA LYS A 22 4.55 0.27 -18.43
C LYS A 22 3.64 -0.25 -17.31
N PHE A 23 3.92 -1.41 -16.76
CA PHE A 23 3.06 -2.12 -15.82
C PHE A 23 3.88 -2.84 -14.74
N VAL A 24 3.26 -3.01 -13.58
CA VAL A 24 3.77 -3.88 -12.50
C VAL A 24 3.34 -5.30 -12.80
N THR A 25 4.20 -6.28 -12.54
CA THR A 25 3.91 -7.70 -12.73
C THR A 25 3.93 -8.44 -11.40
N CYS A 26 3.27 -9.60 -11.34
CA CYS A 26 3.35 -10.42 -10.14
C CYS A 26 4.78 -10.94 -9.91
N GLY A 27 5.16 -11.06 -8.65
CA GLY A 27 6.52 -11.36 -8.20
C GLY A 27 7.50 -10.19 -8.26
N SER A 28 7.11 -9.04 -8.85
CA SER A 28 7.98 -7.85 -8.87
C SER A 28 8.24 -7.34 -7.45
N ALA A 29 9.49 -6.99 -7.18
CA ALA A 29 9.86 -6.16 -6.04
C ALA A 29 9.68 -4.68 -6.39
N ILE A 30 8.92 -3.95 -5.57
CA ILE A 30 8.56 -2.56 -5.79
C ILE A 30 8.79 -1.69 -4.56
N LYS A 31 8.99 -0.39 -4.81
CA LYS A 31 8.90 0.65 -3.77
C LYS A 31 7.62 1.46 -3.96
N LEU A 32 7.01 1.83 -2.84
CA LEU A 32 5.73 2.52 -2.78
C LEU A 32 5.94 3.92 -2.20
N ALA A 33 5.66 4.96 -2.98
CA ALA A 33 5.78 6.35 -2.55
C ALA A 33 4.42 6.93 -2.16
N HIS A 34 4.40 7.72 -1.10
CA HIS A 34 3.22 8.43 -0.62
C HIS A 34 2.90 9.62 -1.52
N VAL A 35 1.69 9.63 -2.10
CA VAL A 35 1.31 10.57 -3.16
C VAL A 35 1.12 11.99 -2.64
N GLU A 36 0.43 12.15 -1.52
CA GLU A 36 0.06 13.42 -0.91
C GLU A 36 1.30 14.21 -0.44
N SER A 37 2.38 13.50 -0.08
CA SER A 37 3.68 14.11 0.23
C SER A 37 4.44 14.63 -0.99
N GLY A 38 3.91 14.45 -2.20
CA GLY A 38 4.61 14.72 -3.45
C GLY A 38 5.66 13.66 -3.80
N ARG A 39 5.47 12.41 -3.36
CA ARG A 39 6.40 11.27 -3.54
C ARG A 39 7.74 11.45 -2.83
N LYS A 40 7.74 12.12 -1.68
CA LYS A 40 8.93 12.32 -0.85
C LYS A 40 9.20 11.14 0.07
N PHE A 41 8.15 10.55 0.62
CA PHE A 41 8.26 9.44 1.56
C PHE A 41 7.89 8.11 0.91
N PHE A 42 8.62 7.06 1.26
CA PHE A 42 8.49 5.69 0.79
C PHE A 42 8.08 4.79 1.94
N LEU A 43 7.17 3.86 1.67
CA LEU A 43 6.74 2.83 2.63
C LEU A 43 7.92 1.93 2.98
N ILE A 44 8.23 1.82 4.26
CA ILE A 44 9.29 0.95 4.78
C ILE A 44 8.77 0.13 5.98
N SER A 45 9.43 -0.99 6.26
CA SER A 45 9.21 -1.77 7.48
C SER A 45 10.53 -2.29 8.05
N GLU A 46 10.57 -2.51 9.35
CA GLU A 46 11.73 -3.05 10.07
C GLU A 46 11.25 -4.08 11.07
N ALA A 47 12.12 -5.00 11.50
CA ALA A 47 11.82 -6.02 12.51
C ALA A 47 11.68 -5.44 13.93
N ALA A 48 10.87 -4.39 14.06
CA ALA A 48 10.51 -3.71 15.29
C ALA A 48 8.98 -3.70 15.41
N GLN A 49 8.46 -3.75 16.63
CA GLN A 49 7.02 -3.80 16.88
C GLN A 49 6.44 -2.42 17.25
N ILE A 50 5.19 -2.20 16.88
CA ILE A 50 4.41 -1.04 17.31
C ILE A 50 4.22 -1.16 18.84
N GLN A 51 4.58 -0.12 19.59
CA GLN A 51 4.53 -0.14 21.05
C GLN A 51 3.13 0.13 21.63
N SER A 52 2.08 -0.04 20.82
CA SER A 52 0.67 0.19 21.15
C SER A 52 -0.20 -0.47 20.07
N GLY A 53 -1.52 -0.34 20.17
CA GLY A 53 -2.42 -0.91 19.16
C GLY A 53 -2.31 -2.44 19.14
N SER A 54 -2.01 -3.01 17.97
CA SER A 54 -1.95 -4.47 17.82
C SER A 54 -0.66 -5.12 18.31
N GLY A 55 0.40 -4.34 18.54
CA GLY A 55 1.73 -4.88 18.79
C GLY A 55 2.39 -5.54 17.56
N GLN A 56 1.78 -5.47 16.37
CA GLN A 56 2.34 -6.07 15.16
C GLN A 56 3.57 -5.29 14.65
N GLN A 57 4.22 -5.80 13.60
CA GLN A 57 5.44 -5.20 13.07
C GLN A 57 5.18 -3.77 12.55
N LEU A 58 6.13 -2.87 12.83
CA LEU A 58 6.07 -1.47 12.48
C LEU A 58 6.17 -1.27 10.96
N VAL A 59 5.24 -0.48 10.43
CA VAL A 59 5.28 0.03 9.06
C VAL A 59 5.26 1.56 9.10
N THR A 60 6.25 2.17 8.46
CA THR A 60 6.49 3.62 8.52
C THR A 60 6.92 4.17 7.16
N ALA A 61 7.23 5.46 7.11
CA ALA A 61 7.64 6.14 5.89
C ALA A 61 9.03 6.79 6.05
N SER A 62 9.87 6.66 5.04
CA SER A 62 11.22 7.25 5.00
C SER A 62 11.45 8.07 3.73
N GLU A 63 12.24 9.14 3.83
CA GLU A 63 12.71 9.87 2.64
C GLU A 63 13.82 9.12 1.88
N ASP A 64 14.44 8.11 2.52
CA ASP A 64 15.47 7.31 1.90
C ASP A 64 14.86 6.28 0.93
N ASN A 65 14.87 6.63 -0.36
CA ASN A 65 14.42 5.76 -1.43
C ASN A 65 15.41 4.66 -1.81
N ARG A 66 16.59 4.58 -1.17
CA ARG A 66 17.62 3.57 -1.46
C ARG A 66 17.56 2.40 -0.48
N SER A 67 17.04 2.60 0.73
CA SER A 67 16.89 1.56 1.74
C SER A 67 16.21 0.28 1.21
N ILE A 68 16.79 -0.87 1.56
CA ILE A 68 16.27 -2.20 1.26
C ILE A 68 14.95 -2.48 2.00
N ASN A 69 14.78 -1.89 3.18
CA ASN A 69 13.56 -1.94 4.01
C ASN A 69 12.33 -1.32 3.33
N GLY A 70 12.50 -0.71 2.15
CA GLY A 70 11.41 -0.19 1.33
C GLY A 70 10.96 -1.09 0.19
N LEU A 71 11.48 -2.32 0.11
CA LEU A 71 11.13 -3.26 -0.96
C LEU A 71 9.97 -4.18 -0.55
N TRP A 72 8.96 -4.23 -1.41
CA TRP A 72 7.76 -5.03 -1.24
C TRP A 72 7.55 -5.90 -2.47
N GLN A 73 7.39 -7.21 -2.29
CA GLN A 73 7.02 -8.13 -3.36
C GLN A 73 5.51 -8.13 -3.59
N VAL A 74 5.10 -8.05 -4.85
CA VAL A 74 3.70 -8.19 -5.23
C VAL A 74 3.34 -9.67 -5.37
N ARG A 75 2.36 -10.14 -4.59
CA ARG A 75 1.83 -11.51 -4.63
C ARG A 75 0.33 -11.52 -4.92
N GLU A 76 -0.24 -12.69 -5.20
CA GLU A 76 -1.70 -12.87 -5.26
C GLU A 76 -2.38 -12.45 -3.95
N GLY A 77 -3.66 -12.07 -4.05
CA GLY A 77 -4.53 -11.88 -2.89
C GLY A 77 -4.64 -13.15 -2.04
N HIS A 78 -5.03 -12.98 -0.78
CA HIS A 78 -5.34 -14.07 0.12
C HIS A 78 -6.46 -14.94 -0.47
N ASN A 79 -6.29 -16.27 -0.39
CA ASN A 79 -7.21 -17.26 -0.97
C ASN A 79 -7.63 -16.97 -2.43
N ALA A 80 -6.70 -16.48 -3.26
CA ALA A 80 -7.00 -16.20 -4.66
C ALA A 80 -7.55 -17.46 -5.36
N GLU A 81 -8.82 -17.40 -5.77
CA GLU A 81 -9.55 -18.51 -6.43
C GLU A 81 -8.85 -19.02 -7.71
N GLY A 82 -7.98 -18.19 -8.31
CA GLY A 82 -7.16 -18.53 -9.48
C GLY A 82 -5.78 -19.14 -9.18
N GLY A 83 -5.48 -19.45 -7.92
CA GLY A 83 -4.19 -19.99 -7.47
C GLY A 83 -3.09 -18.94 -7.36
N THR A 84 -1.84 -19.42 -7.17
CA THR A 84 -0.64 -18.58 -7.09
C THR A 84 -0.48 -17.72 -8.34
N CYS A 85 -0.13 -16.45 -8.18
CA CYS A 85 0.07 -15.60 -9.35
C CYS A 85 1.31 -16.03 -10.14
N VAL A 86 1.19 -16.09 -11.46
CA VAL A 86 2.33 -16.40 -12.34
C VAL A 86 3.28 -15.19 -12.38
N THR A 87 4.55 -15.41 -12.02
CA THR A 87 5.59 -14.38 -12.08
C THR A 87 5.68 -13.75 -13.46
N GLY A 88 5.81 -12.43 -13.52
CA GLY A 88 5.87 -11.69 -14.79
C GLY A 88 4.50 -11.40 -15.43
N LYS A 89 3.40 -11.98 -14.93
CA LYS A 89 2.04 -11.63 -15.38
C LYS A 89 1.71 -10.19 -14.98
N PRO A 90 1.28 -9.32 -15.92
CA PRO A 90 0.89 -7.95 -15.59
C PRO A 90 -0.27 -7.90 -14.59
N ILE A 91 -0.12 -7.05 -13.57
CA ILE A 91 -1.18 -6.76 -12.60
C ILE A 91 -2.13 -5.74 -13.21
N ARG A 92 -3.40 -6.12 -13.34
CA ARG A 92 -4.43 -5.27 -13.92
C ARG A 92 -5.03 -4.35 -12.87
N CYS A 93 -5.52 -3.19 -13.32
CA CYS A 93 -6.35 -2.32 -12.50
C CYS A 93 -7.56 -3.11 -11.96
N GLY A 94 -7.85 -2.93 -10.69
CA GLY A 94 -8.90 -3.63 -9.96
C GLY A 94 -8.51 -4.99 -9.39
N SER A 95 -7.31 -5.51 -9.68
CA SER A 95 -6.83 -6.77 -9.08
C SER A 95 -6.62 -6.61 -7.58
N ILE A 96 -6.80 -7.72 -6.85
CA ILE A 96 -6.38 -7.86 -5.45
C ILE A 96 -4.97 -8.44 -5.42
N VAL A 97 -4.12 -7.87 -4.58
CA VAL A 97 -2.77 -8.37 -4.33
C VAL A 97 -2.47 -8.37 -2.84
N ARG A 98 -1.42 -9.09 -2.47
CA ARG A 98 -0.69 -8.88 -1.21
C ARG A 98 0.64 -8.19 -1.50
N LEU A 99 1.11 -7.41 -0.54
CA LEU A 99 2.40 -6.73 -0.58
C LEU A 99 3.27 -7.28 0.55
N THR A 100 4.21 -8.16 0.23
CA THR A 100 5.07 -8.81 1.23
C THR A 100 6.40 -8.07 1.36
N HIS A 101 6.76 -7.63 2.56
CA HIS A 101 8.04 -6.99 2.83
C HIS A 101 9.19 -7.98 2.58
N LEU A 102 10.17 -7.62 1.76
CA LEU A 102 11.21 -8.56 1.35
C LEU A 102 12.11 -9.01 2.50
N GLU A 103 12.48 -8.09 3.40
CA GLU A 103 13.48 -8.38 4.44
C GLU A 103 12.88 -9.28 5.55
N THR A 104 11.64 -9.03 5.96
CA THR A 104 11.03 -9.71 7.11
C THR A 104 9.91 -10.69 6.72
N SER A 105 9.56 -10.76 5.43
CA SER A 105 8.51 -11.64 4.91
C SER A 105 7.13 -11.47 5.55
N VAL A 106 6.84 -10.33 6.18
CA VAL A 106 5.50 -9.98 6.65
C VAL A 106 4.70 -9.31 5.53
N ASN A 107 3.37 -9.43 5.58
CA ASN A 107 2.47 -8.74 4.65
C ASN A 107 2.12 -7.35 5.17
N LEU A 108 1.98 -6.39 4.26
CA LEU A 108 1.34 -5.13 4.55
C LEU A 108 -0.12 -5.41 4.91
N HIS A 109 -0.52 -5.02 6.10
CA HIS A 109 -1.76 -5.45 6.71
C HIS A 109 -2.53 -4.27 7.28
N THR A 110 -3.86 -4.39 7.33
CA THR A 110 -4.71 -3.47 8.06
C THR A 110 -5.90 -4.18 8.69
N HIS A 111 -6.40 -3.61 9.79
CA HIS A 111 -7.43 -4.21 10.62
C HIS A 111 -8.24 -3.17 11.39
N SER A 112 -9.22 -3.61 12.18
CA SER A 112 -10.11 -2.73 12.96
C SER A 112 -9.49 -2.23 14.27
N ILE A 113 -8.16 -2.14 14.35
CA ILE A 113 -7.42 -1.53 15.46
C ILE A 113 -7.06 -0.11 15.08
N ARG A 114 -7.16 0.80 16.04
CA ARG A 114 -6.90 2.22 15.78
C ARG A 114 -5.42 2.55 15.77
N SER A 115 -4.98 3.34 14.81
CA SER A 115 -3.61 3.81 14.71
C SER A 115 -3.27 4.73 15.91
N PRO A 116 -2.06 4.60 16.50
CA PRO A 116 -1.70 5.34 17.72
C PRO A 116 -1.68 6.87 17.56
N LEU A 117 -1.37 7.36 16.35
CA LEU A 117 -1.15 8.78 16.09
C LEU A 117 -2.35 9.50 15.49
N SER A 118 -3.10 8.82 14.62
CA SER A 118 -4.14 9.44 13.79
C SER A 118 -5.54 8.91 14.06
N ASN A 119 -5.68 7.91 14.95
CA ASN A 119 -6.94 7.29 15.34
C ASN A 119 -7.71 6.75 14.09
N GLN A 120 -6.97 6.41 13.02
CA GLN A 120 -7.45 5.76 11.78
C GLN A 120 -7.32 4.24 11.92
N HIS A 121 -7.47 3.44 10.87
CA HIS A 121 -7.06 2.04 10.95
C HIS A 121 -5.53 1.95 10.96
N GLU A 122 -5.03 1.12 11.87
CA GLU A 122 -3.62 0.79 11.92
C GLU A 122 -3.19 0.02 10.66
N VAL A 123 -2.00 0.35 10.19
CA VAL A 123 -1.30 -0.38 9.12
C VAL A 123 -0.02 -0.93 9.73
N SER A 124 0.20 -2.22 9.52
CA SER A 124 1.23 -3.00 10.18
C SER A 124 1.83 -4.03 9.21
N GLY A 125 2.90 -4.69 9.67
CA GLY A 125 3.39 -5.93 9.08
C GLY A 125 2.82 -7.11 9.83
N PHE A 126 2.10 -8.00 9.15
CA PHE A 126 1.44 -9.16 9.74
C PHE A 126 1.82 -10.46 9.03
N GLY A 127 1.65 -11.57 9.73
CA GLY A 127 1.88 -12.90 9.18
C GLY A 127 3.36 -13.27 9.12
N MET A 128 3.67 -14.34 8.39
CA MET A 128 5.01 -14.92 8.31
C MET A 128 5.20 -15.61 6.96
N ASN A 129 6.38 -15.47 6.34
CA ASN A 129 6.69 -16.04 5.02
C ASN A 129 5.69 -15.65 3.92
N GLY A 130 5.12 -14.46 4.07
CA GLY A 130 4.05 -13.89 3.25
C GLY A 130 2.71 -14.61 3.36
N GLU A 131 2.52 -15.51 4.33
CA GLU A 131 1.22 -16.05 4.69
C GLU A 131 0.57 -15.20 5.79
N GLY A 132 -0.75 -15.05 5.70
CA GLY A 132 -1.55 -14.20 6.56
C GLY A 132 -3.03 -14.34 6.22
N ASP A 133 -3.80 -13.25 6.28
CA ASP A 133 -5.26 -13.29 6.14
C ASP A 133 -5.82 -12.22 5.18
N SER A 134 -7.15 -12.10 5.13
CA SER A 134 -7.86 -11.14 4.28
C SER A 134 -7.53 -9.65 4.53
N GLY A 135 -6.95 -9.30 5.68
CA GLY A 135 -6.44 -7.95 5.98
C GLY A 135 -5.17 -7.59 5.21
N ASP A 136 -4.56 -8.57 4.54
CA ASP A 136 -3.39 -8.39 3.66
C ASP A 136 -3.79 -7.99 2.23
N ASP A 137 -5.09 -7.96 1.91
CA ASP A 137 -5.60 -7.72 0.55
C ASP A 137 -5.68 -6.23 0.19
N TRP A 138 -4.91 -5.85 -0.84
CA TRP A 138 -4.89 -4.49 -1.39
C TRP A 138 -5.39 -4.49 -2.84
N LYS A 139 -6.26 -3.54 -3.18
CA LYS A 139 -6.69 -3.34 -4.56
C LYS A 139 -5.78 -2.40 -5.30
N VAL A 140 -5.53 -2.78 -6.53
CA VAL A 140 -4.91 -1.91 -7.52
C VAL A 140 -5.96 -0.92 -8.03
N VAL A 141 -5.74 0.37 -7.86
CA VAL A 141 -6.56 1.45 -8.42
C VAL A 141 -5.73 2.24 -9.43
N CYS A 142 -6.24 2.40 -10.63
CA CYS A 142 -5.57 3.17 -11.68
C CYS A 142 -6.33 4.45 -11.97
N ASP A 143 -5.61 5.54 -12.28
CA ASP A 143 -6.25 6.79 -12.66
C ASP A 143 -6.84 6.72 -14.07
N GLY A 144 -8.09 7.16 -14.24
CA GLY A 144 -8.90 6.93 -15.45
C GLY A 144 -8.48 7.74 -16.68
N ALA A 145 -7.58 8.72 -16.56
CA ALA A 145 -7.24 9.62 -17.66
C ALA A 145 -6.28 9.01 -18.70
N THR A 146 -5.52 7.96 -18.34
CA THR A 146 -4.71 7.23 -19.31
C THR A 146 -4.68 5.76 -18.91
N ARG A 147 -5.16 4.88 -19.78
CA ARG A 147 -5.18 3.40 -19.60
C ARG A 147 -3.79 2.76 -19.39
N ASN A 148 -2.75 3.54 -19.11
CA ASN A 148 -1.37 3.07 -19.13
C ASN A 148 -0.38 3.79 -18.20
N ARG A 149 -0.78 4.72 -17.33
CA ARG A 149 0.17 5.32 -16.37
C ARG A 149 -0.52 5.68 -15.06
N SER A 150 0.11 5.26 -13.95
CA SER A 150 -0.19 5.53 -12.53
C SER A 150 -1.00 4.43 -11.84
N VAL A 151 -0.28 3.55 -11.15
CA VAL A 151 -0.82 2.50 -10.27
C VAL A 151 -0.86 3.06 -8.85
N TYR A 152 -2.05 3.29 -8.32
CA TYR A 152 -2.28 3.49 -6.89
C TYR A 152 -2.68 2.16 -6.27
N TRP A 153 -2.32 1.94 -5.01
CA TRP A 153 -2.78 0.78 -4.23
C TRP A 153 -3.66 1.32 -3.10
N VAL A 154 -4.88 0.77 -2.99
CA VAL A 154 -5.90 1.14 -2.00
C VAL A 154 -6.31 -0.12 -1.27
N ALA A 155 -6.29 -0.10 0.07
CA ALA A 155 -6.66 -1.26 0.87
C ALA A 155 -8.10 -1.71 0.59
N ARG A 156 -8.36 -3.02 0.56
CA ARG A 156 -9.72 -3.56 0.61
C ARG A 156 -10.08 -3.84 2.06
N ARG A 157 -11.32 -3.53 2.45
CA ARG A 157 -11.91 -4.03 3.71
C ARG A 157 -12.41 -5.47 3.51
N SER A 158 -12.06 -6.39 4.40
CA SER A 158 -12.61 -7.76 4.39
C SER A 158 -14.09 -7.82 4.81
N SER A 159 -14.62 -6.80 5.50
CA SER A 159 -16.00 -6.79 6.03
C SER A 159 -17.02 -5.89 5.32
N LEU A 160 -16.64 -5.16 4.26
CA LEU A 160 -17.61 -4.44 3.43
C LEU A 160 -17.61 -5.01 2.02
N GLY A 161 -18.70 -5.67 1.67
CA GLY A 161 -19.06 -5.91 0.28
C GLY A 161 -19.11 -4.57 -0.47
N ALA A 162 -18.42 -4.54 -1.60
CA ALA A 162 -18.30 -3.45 -2.58
C ALA A 162 -17.26 -2.33 -2.31
N TRP A 163 -16.59 -1.98 -3.41
CA TRP A 163 -15.56 -0.95 -3.54
C TRP A 163 -16.13 0.46 -3.45
N PRO A 164 -15.45 1.42 -2.80
CA PRO A 164 -15.76 2.84 -2.97
C PRO A 164 -15.62 3.21 -4.45
N ARG A 165 -16.69 3.74 -5.05
CA ARG A 165 -16.65 4.31 -6.40
C ARG A 165 -15.96 5.67 -6.30
N THR A 166 -14.81 5.84 -6.95
CA THR A 166 -14.19 7.17 -7.08
C THR A 166 -14.76 7.83 -8.34
N ASP A 167 -15.72 8.74 -8.18
CA ASP A 167 -16.05 9.69 -9.23
C ASP A 167 -14.99 10.82 -9.24
N GLY A 168 -14.58 11.19 -10.45
CA GLY A 168 -13.45 12.06 -10.67
C GLY A 168 -13.80 13.53 -10.41
N SER A 169 -13.57 14.03 -9.19
CA SER A 169 -13.19 15.42 -8.96
C SER A 169 -12.83 15.67 -7.50
N ALA A 170 -11.55 15.93 -7.20
CA ALA A 170 -11.17 16.53 -5.92
C ALA A 170 -9.94 17.44 -6.07
N ARG A 171 -10.11 18.72 -5.72
CA ARG A 171 -9.06 19.75 -5.69
C ARG A 171 -8.13 19.55 -4.50
N ARG A 172 -6.85 19.91 -4.70
CA ARG A 172 -5.72 19.78 -3.74
C ARG A 172 -5.86 20.72 -2.53
N PRO A 173 -5.68 20.24 -1.29
CA PRO A 173 -5.27 21.09 -0.17
C PRO A 173 -3.74 21.08 -0.01
N ARG A 174 -3.19 22.22 0.40
CA ARG A 174 -1.81 22.39 0.89
C ARG A 174 -1.79 22.21 2.40
N SER A 175 -0.89 21.39 2.93
CA SER A 175 -0.36 21.60 4.28
C SER A 175 1.08 21.07 4.38
N ASN A 176 1.83 21.71 5.26
CA ASN A 176 3.25 21.60 5.49
C ASN A 176 3.43 21.11 6.93
N SER A 177 4.00 19.92 7.15
CA SER A 177 4.47 19.51 8.48
C SER A 177 5.49 18.38 8.36
N ARG A 178 6.66 18.60 8.98
CA ARG A 178 7.71 17.61 9.23
C ARG A 178 7.28 16.72 10.39
N SER A 179 7.13 15.41 10.16
CA SER A 179 7.31 14.38 11.18
C SER A 179 7.41 13.02 10.47
N ARG A 180 8.18 12.09 11.02
CA ARG A 180 8.15 10.68 10.61
C ARG A 180 6.75 10.14 10.92
N THR A 181 5.85 10.23 9.95
CA THR A 181 4.47 9.76 10.12
C THR A 181 4.46 8.27 9.84
N ALA A 182 4.04 7.47 10.82
CA ALA A 182 3.64 6.09 10.60
C ALA A 182 2.71 6.04 9.38
N VAL A 183 2.78 5.01 8.54
CA VAL A 183 1.88 4.88 7.37
C VAL A 183 0.52 4.38 7.84
N GLY A 184 -0.02 4.96 8.91
CA GLY A 184 -1.22 4.50 9.58
C GLY A 184 -2.45 5.27 9.13
N ASP A 185 -2.75 5.33 7.83
CA ASP A 185 -3.87 6.14 7.33
C ASP A 185 -4.75 5.40 6.29
N VAL A 186 -5.28 4.23 6.62
CA VAL A 186 -6.44 3.68 5.90
C VAL A 186 -7.69 4.00 6.73
N ARG A 187 -8.70 4.65 6.16
CA ARG A 187 -10.02 4.86 6.80
C ARG A 187 -11.13 4.19 6.02
N SER A 188 -12.15 3.80 6.79
CA SER A 188 -13.41 3.16 6.43
C SER A 188 -14.05 3.64 5.14
#